data_AF-A0A847Y4A7-F1
#
_entry.id   AF-A0A847Y4A7-F1
#
_cell.length_a   1.000
_cell.length_b   1.000
_cell.length_c   1.000
_cell.angle_alpha   90.00
_cell.angle_beta   90.00
_cell.angle_gamma   90.00
#
_symmetry.space_group_name_H-M   'P 1'
#
loop_
_entity.id
_entity.type
_entity.pdbx_description
1 polymer ?
#
loop_
_entity_poly.entity_id
_entity_poly.type
_entity_poly.pdbx_seq_one_letter_code
_entity_poly.pdbx_strand_id
1 'polypeptide(L)'
;MKTNRWIDGSRRLFACLLNLYPRQYHSEYAVSMSQVFVDQCRDTYREKGAGGILLLWLRILPDLGYTVIMEHLTIPHAGWGLLEPVPNAPLPWKGVFLILLPGLVYLVSQIAQLTGEPWYLTVYYRAAFVLIIPVIIVWIITRRFPIWGLIPVGLLFRLVKEIGYQFVVLHPGAFSSNPFLQAILSLARTVECNLFIPSILFLAVSAILAFWYFRRNRSNRTGKIWLGIFLFILAAQIAYSFYSSISDIPYVMMAEKLNLPVDIWLQANFIERIPLAYDMYRQIGIWDALVMNASYILYNSLALMLLIFLGTFFTRRHGFFTIFILVGYFLPAMLVGLPPEAQNDP
;
A
#
# COMPACT_ATOMS: atom_id res chain seq x y z
N MET A 1 -21.18 -29.27 52.83
CA MET A 1 -21.99 -28.93 51.64
C MET A 1 -21.54 -29.82 50.49
N LYS A 2 -22.43 -30.60 49.86
CA LYS A 2 -22.08 -31.39 48.66
C LYS A 2 -21.86 -30.42 47.51
N THR A 3 -20.64 -30.32 46.99
CA THR A 3 -20.36 -29.49 45.81
C THR A 3 -21.08 -30.10 44.60
N ASN A 4 -21.73 -29.24 43.82
CA ASN A 4 -22.46 -29.68 42.64
C ASN A 4 -21.47 -30.07 41.54
N ARG A 5 -21.56 -31.32 41.07
CA ARG A 5 -20.69 -31.89 40.02
C ARG A 5 -20.61 -31.02 38.76
N TRP A 6 -21.68 -30.32 38.41
CA TRP A 6 -21.72 -29.42 37.24
C TRP A 6 -20.83 -28.19 37.39
N ILE A 7 -20.79 -27.60 38.59
CA ILE A 7 -19.97 -26.43 38.89
C ILE A 7 -18.50 -26.85 38.95
N ASP A 8 -18.21 -27.98 39.59
CA ASP A 8 -16.84 -28.52 39.66
C ASP A 8 -16.28 -28.89 38.27
N GLY A 9 -17.11 -29.48 37.41
CA GLY A 9 -16.76 -29.77 36.01
C GLY A 9 -16.50 -28.50 35.20
N SER A 10 -17.39 -27.51 35.30
CA SER A 10 -17.24 -26.22 34.61
C SER A 10 -15.98 -25.48 35.07
N ARG A 11 -15.69 -25.47 36.38
CA ARG A 11 -14.46 -24.87 36.93
C ARG A 11 -13.20 -25.48 36.34
N ARG A 12 -13.13 -26.82 36.23
CA ARG A 12 -11.97 -27.52 35.66
C ARG A 12 -11.79 -27.23 34.18
N LEU A 13 -12.89 -27.24 33.42
CA LEU A 13 -12.86 -26.90 32.00
C LEU A 13 -12.40 -25.46 31.77
N PHE A 14 -12.94 -24.52 32.55
CA PHE A 14 -12.55 -23.11 32.48
C PHE A 14 -11.08 -22.91 32.85
N ALA A 15 -10.59 -23.56 33.92
CA ALA A 15 -9.18 -23.54 34.28
C ALA A 15 -8.28 -24.12 33.16
N CYS A 16 -8.74 -25.16 32.47
CA CYS A 16 -8.02 -25.69 31.31
C CYS A 16 -7.97 -24.70 30.15
N LEU A 17 -9.07 -23.98 29.88
CA LEU A 17 -9.13 -22.96 28.83
C LEU A 17 -8.29 -21.73 29.17
N LEU A 18 -8.17 -21.37 30.45
CA LEU A 18 -7.29 -20.27 30.87
C LEU A 18 -5.81 -20.53 30.54
N ASN A 19 -5.39 -21.80 30.44
CA ASN A 19 -4.03 -22.14 29.99
C ASN A 19 -3.77 -21.77 28.52
N LEU A 20 -4.81 -21.45 27.74
CA LEU A 20 -4.65 -20.93 26.39
C LEU A 20 -4.25 -19.46 26.37
N TYR A 21 -4.31 -18.71 27.48
CA TYR A 21 -3.83 -17.32 27.53
C TYR A 21 -2.30 -17.25 27.62
N PRO A 22 -1.67 -16.15 27.15
CA PRO A 22 -0.25 -15.93 27.32
C PRO A 22 0.15 -15.98 28.80
N ARG A 23 1.32 -16.57 29.10
CA ARG A 23 1.76 -16.87 30.48
C ARG A 23 1.74 -15.65 31.43
N GLN A 24 2.08 -14.47 30.92
CA GLN A 24 2.06 -13.21 31.69
C GLN A 24 0.63 -12.82 32.08
N TYR A 25 -0.28 -12.80 31.11
CA TYR A 25 -1.70 -12.51 31.34
C TYR A 25 -2.33 -13.55 32.26
N HIS A 26 -2.03 -14.83 32.03
CA HIS A 26 -2.50 -15.91 32.88
C HIS A 26 -2.06 -15.74 34.33
N SER A 27 -0.79 -15.39 34.61
CA SER A 27 -0.31 -15.23 35.99
C SER A 27 -0.99 -14.10 36.76
N GLU A 28 -1.43 -13.05 36.05
CA GLU A 28 -2.03 -11.87 36.67
C GLU A 28 -3.56 -12.00 36.84
N TYR A 29 -4.25 -12.56 35.83
CA TYR A 29 -5.71 -12.50 35.76
C TYR A 29 -6.43 -13.83 35.97
N ALA A 30 -5.74 -14.99 35.86
CA ALA A 30 -6.42 -16.30 35.87
C ALA A 30 -7.21 -16.57 37.16
N VAL A 31 -6.69 -16.15 38.32
CA VAL A 31 -7.36 -16.35 39.61
C VAL A 31 -8.65 -15.54 39.67
N SER A 32 -8.58 -14.24 39.36
CA SER A 32 -9.74 -13.34 39.37
C SER A 32 -10.80 -13.76 38.36
N MET A 33 -10.40 -14.12 37.13
CA MET A 33 -11.31 -14.62 36.09
C MET A 33 -11.99 -15.92 36.52
N SER A 34 -11.25 -16.86 37.12
CA SER A 34 -11.81 -18.10 37.61
C SER A 34 -12.80 -17.88 38.76
N GLN A 35 -12.57 -16.89 39.64
CA GLN A 35 -13.49 -16.56 40.73
C GLN A 35 -14.81 -16.02 40.19
N VAL A 36 -14.75 -15.02 39.30
CA VAL A 36 -15.94 -14.43 38.66
C VAL A 36 -16.76 -15.49 37.92
N PHE A 37 -16.10 -16.38 37.17
CA PHE A 37 -16.78 -17.46 36.46
C PHE A 37 -17.49 -18.44 37.41
N VAL A 38 -16.84 -18.81 38.53
CA VAL A 38 -17.44 -19.71 39.52
C VAL A 38 -18.64 -19.07 40.20
N ASP A 39 -18.58 -17.78 40.51
CA ASP A 39 -19.70 -17.05 41.10
C ASP A 39 -20.86 -16.94 40.11
N GLN A 40 -20.60 -16.61 38.84
CA GLN A 40 -21.60 -16.65 37.77
C GLN A 40 -22.24 -18.03 37.60
N CYS A 41 -21.45 -19.11 37.69
CA CYS A 41 -21.98 -20.48 37.65
C CYS A 41 -22.91 -20.78 38.83
N ARG A 42 -22.57 -20.31 40.04
CA ARG A 42 -23.39 -20.50 41.25
C ARG A 42 -24.72 -19.78 41.13
N ASP A 43 -24.70 -18.52 40.70
CA ASP A 43 -25.91 -17.70 40.55
C ASP A 43 -26.81 -18.25 39.45
N THR A 44 -26.23 -18.54 38.28
CA THR A 44 -26.96 -19.10 37.15
C THR A 44 -27.54 -20.48 37.47
N TYR A 45 -26.84 -21.31 38.25
CA TYR A 45 -27.36 -22.61 38.69
C TYR A 45 -28.51 -22.47 39.68
N ARG A 46 -28.47 -21.50 40.59
CA ARG A 46 -29.57 -21.23 41.54
C ARG A 46 -30.84 -20.80 40.81
N GLU A 47 -30.71 -20.00 39.76
CA GLU A 47 -31.86 -19.50 38.99
C GLU A 47 -32.41 -20.49 37.97
N LYS A 48 -31.53 -21.17 37.22
CA LYS A 48 -31.89 -21.91 35.99
C LYS A 48 -31.35 -23.34 35.97
N GLY A 49 -30.77 -23.83 37.06
CA GLY A 49 -30.20 -25.17 37.16
C GLY A 49 -29.07 -25.43 36.15
N ALA A 50 -28.94 -26.68 35.70
CA ALA A 50 -27.87 -27.09 34.78
C ALA A 50 -28.00 -26.46 33.38
N GLY A 51 -29.22 -26.25 32.89
CA GLY A 51 -29.46 -25.61 31.58
C GLY A 51 -28.95 -24.17 31.52
N GLY A 52 -29.04 -23.44 32.63
CA GLY A 52 -28.44 -22.11 32.75
C GLY A 52 -26.92 -22.11 32.56
N ILE A 53 -26.21 -23.10 33.13
CA ILE A 53 -24.76 -23.23 32.98
C ILE A 53 -24.38 -23.47 31.50
N LEU A 54 -25.17 -24.26 30.76
CA LEU A 54 -24.90 -24.53 29.35
C LEU A 54 -25.07 -23.26 28.49
N LEU A 55 -26.11 -22.46 28.75
CA LEU A 55 -26.30 -21.16 28.09
C LEU A 55 -25.19 -20.16 28.46
N LEU A 56 -24.71 -20.19 29.71
CA LEU A 56 -23.56 -19.40 30.14
C LEU A 56 -22.30 -19.77 29.33
N TRP A 57 -22.05 -21.06 29.13
CA TRP A 57 -20.93 -21.53 28.31
C TRP A 57 -21.03 -21.08 26.85
N LEU A 58 -22.21 -21.18 26.21
CA LEU A 58 -22.40 -20.71 24.83
C LEU A 58 -22.10 -19.22 24.65
N ARG A 59 -22.31 -18.42 25.69
CA ARG A 59 -21.96 -17.00 25.70
C ARG A 59 -20.47 -16.76 25.95
N ILE A 60 -19.86 -17.50 26.87
CA ILE A 60 -18.47 -17.29 27.30
C ILE A 60 -17.47 -17.84 26.28
N LEU A 61 -17.75 -18.97 25.62
CA LEU A 61 -16.78 -19.63 24.75
C LEU A 61 -16.32 -18.75 23.57
N PRO A 62 -17.21 -18.05 22.84
CA PRO A 62 -16.81 -17.13 21.78
C PRO A 62 -16.02 -15.91 22.32
N ASP A 63 -16.42 -15.38 23.48
CA ASP A 63 -15.77 -14.24 24.11
C ASP A 63 -14.35 -14.61 24.61
N LEU A 64 -14.21 -15.78 25.21
CA LEU A 64 -12.92 -16.32 25.64
C LEU A 64 -12.03 -16.64 24.44
N GLY A 65 -12.58 -17.23 23.37
CA GLY A 65 -11.85 -17.43 22.12
C GLY A 65 -11.33 -16.11 21.52
N TYR A 66 -12.18 -15.09 21.46
CA TYR A 66 -11.82 -13.77 20.97
C TYR A 66 -10.72 -13.11 21.82
N THR A 67 -10.87 -13.11 23.15
CA THR A 67 -9.89 -12.50 24.06
C THR A 67 -8.57 -13.26 24.10
N VAL A 68 -8.56 -14.60 24.05
CA VAL A 68 -7.33 -15.40 23.93
C VAL A 68 -6.53 -15.02 22.68
N ILE A 69 -7.21 -14.92 21.54
CA ILE A 69 -6.59 -14.52 20.26
C ILE A 69 -6.08 -13.08 20.37
N MET A 70 -6.88 -12.17 20.90
CA MET A 70 -6.51 -10.76 21.03
C MET A 70 -5.29 -10.59 21.94
N GLU A 71 -5.23 -11.25 23.09
CA GLU A 71 -4.09 -11.18 24.01
C GLU A 71 -2.82 -11.79 23.38
N HIS A 72 -2.94 -12.87 22.61
CA HIS A 72 -1.81 -13.42 21.85
C HIS A 72 -1.28 -12.47 20.78
N LEU A 73 -2.16 -11.69 20.15
CA LEU A 73 -1.78 -10.72 19.13
C LEU A 73 -1.21 -9.44 19.74
N THR A 74 -1.69 -9.03 20.92
CA THR A 74 -1.36 -7.74 21.54
C THR A 74 -0.11 -7.81 22.41
N ILE A 75 0.15 -8.95 23.08
CA ILE A 75 1.32 -9.07 23.96
C ILE A 75 2.59 -9.31 23.12
N PRO A 76 3.60 -8.41 23.18
CA PRO A 76 4.78 -8.48 22.29
C PRO A 76 5.64 -9.73 22.51
N HIS A 77 5.54 -10.33 23.70
CA HIS A 77 6.34 -11.48 24.13
C HIS A 77 5.61 -12.82 23.96
N ALA A 78 4.34 -12.80 23.55
CA ALA A 78 3.63 -14.02 23.23
C ALA A 78 4.26 -14.66 21.98
N GLY A 79 4.28 -15.99 21.89
CA GLY A 79 4.86 -16.69 20.74
C GLY A 79 4.23 -16.30 19.39
N TRP A 80 3.03 -15.71 19.44
CA TRP A 80 2.21 -15.24 18.31
C TRP A 80 2.10 -13.70 18.25
N GLY A 81 2.82 -12.98 19.12
CA GLY A 81 2.81 -11.52 19.23
C GLY A 81 3.23 -10.88 17.92
N LEU A 82 2.23 -10.46 17.16
CA LEU A 82 2.39 -9.85 15.85
C LEU A 82 2.17 -8.33 16.02
N LEU A 83 3.29 -7.64 16.25
CA LEU A 83 3.58 -6.41 15.50
C LEU A 83 3.15 -5.06 16.09
N GLU A 84 2.97 -4.94 17.41
CA GLU A 84 3.24 -3.64 18.04
C GLU A 84 4.71 -3.63 18.50
N PRO A 85 5.62 -2.96 17.75
CA PRO A 85 7.00 -2.84 18.17
C PRO A 85 7.01 -2.13 19.52
N VAL A 86 7.55 -2.79 20.54
CA VAL A 86 7.87 -2.11 21.79
C VAL A 86 8.80 -0.97 21.44
N PRO A 87 8.49 0.29 21.80
CA PRO A 87 9.35 1.41 21.51
C PRO A 87 10.78 1.10 21.98
N ASN A 88 11.75 1.22 21.07
CA ASN A 88 13.18 0.94 21.30
C ASN A 88 13.60 -0.54 21.43
N ALA A 89 12.72 -1.51 21.15
CA ALA A 89 13.13 -2.92 21.02
C ALA A 89 13.35 -3.31 19.55
N PRO A 90 14.34 -4.16 19.24
CA PRO A 90 14.48 -4.71 17.90
C PRO A 90 13.23 -5.52 17.52
N LEU A 91 12.79 -5.39 16.27
CA LEU A 91 11.65 -6.14 15.75
C LEU A 91 11.93 -7.65 15.88
N PRO A 92 10.97 -8.46 16.34
CA PRO A 92 11.13 -9.90 16.33
C PRO A 92 11.35 -10.40 14.89
N TRP A 93 12.24 -11.38 14.69
CA TRP A 93 12.58 -11.92 13.36
C TRP A 93 11.35 -12.30 12.52
N LYS A 94 10.28 -12.80 13.15
CA LYS A 94 9.00 -13.10 12.46
C LYS A 94 8.39 -11.88 11.80
N GLY A 95 8.43 -10.73 12.47
CA GLY A 95 7.96 -9.46 11.93
C GLY A 95 8.85 -8.97 10.79
N VAL A 96 10.17 -9.13 10.92
CA VAL A 96 11.13 -8.86 9.83
C VAL A 96 10.81 -9.72 8.61
N PHE A 97 10.61 -11.03 8.79
CA PHE A 97 10.23 -11.93 7.69
C PHE A 97 8.91 -11.53 7.03
N LEU A 98 7.88 -11.18 7.81
CA LEU A 98 6.58 -10.75 7.26
C LEU A 98 6.68 -9.46 6.43
N ILE A 99 7.56 -8.55 6.80
CA ILE A 99 7.82 -7.31 6.05
C ILE A 99 8.65 -7.59 4.79
N LEU A 100 9.62 -8.50 4.89
CA LEU A 100 10.61 -8.77 3.85
C LEU A 100 10.04 -9.70 2.76
N LEU A 101 9.17 -10.65 3.11
CA LEU A 101 8.68 -11.68 2.21
C LEU A 101 7.90 -11.13 0.98
N PRO A 102 7.00 -10.14 1.10
CA PRO A 102 6.42 -9.48 -0.07
C PRO A 102 7.46 -8.83 -0.99
N GLY A 103 8.50 -8.20 -0.41
CA GLY A 103 9.61 -7.61 -1.15
C GLY A 103 10.46 -8.65 -1.87
N LEU A 104 10.71 -9.80 -1.23
CA LEU A 104 11.42 -10.93 -1.83
C LEU A 104 10.62 -11.53 -3.00
N VAL A 105 9.31 -11.74 -2.81
CA VAL A 105 8.41 -12.19 -3.88
C VAL A 105 8.47 -11.24 -5.08
N TYR A 106 8.43 -9.94 -4.82
CA TYR A 106 8.56 -8.92 -5.87
C TYR A 106 9.92 -9.02 -6.59
N LEU A 107 11.02 -9.10 -5.84
CA LEU A 107 12.38 -9.22 -6.40
C LEU A 107 12.53 -10.46 -7.29
N VAL A 108 12.09 -11.63 -6.81
CA VAL A 108 12.13 -12.88 -7.59
C VAL A 108 11.28 -12.76 -8.86
N SER A 109 10.13 -12.09 -8.77
CA SER A 109 9.27 -11.85 -9.93
C SER A 109 9.95 -10.96 -10.97
N GLN A 110 10.70 -9.94 -10.54
CA GLN A 110 11.46 -9.06 -11.44
C GLN A 110 12.61 -9.80 -12.13
N ILE A 111 13.35 -10.66 -11.40
CA ILE A 111 14.41 -11.47 -11.99
C ILE A 111 13.83 -12.41 -13.06
N ALA A 112 12.70 -13.07 -12.77
CA ALA A 112 12.03 -13.95 -13.72
C ALA A 112 11.47 -13.21 -14.94
N GLN A 113 11.00 -11.97 -14.76
CA GLN A 113 10.60 -11.09 -15.87
C GLN A 113 11.78 -10.79 -16.80
N LEU A 114 12.96 -10.48 -16.24
CA LEU A 114 14.17 -10.22 -17.03
C LEU A 114 14.68 -11.44 -17.80
N THR A 115 14.39 -12.65 -17.32
CA THR A 115 14.72 -13.89 -18.03
C THR A 115 13.67 -14.32 -19.06
N GLY A 116 12.58 -13.56 -19.22
CA GLY A 116 11.50 -13.87 -20.17
C GLY A 116 10.62 -15.06 -19.78
N GLU A 117 10.60 -15.43 -18.49
CA GLU A 117 9.96 -16.65 -18.02
C GLU A 117 8.48 -16.42 -17.64
N PRO A 118 7.48 -16.92 -18.37
CA PRO A 118 6.07 -16.53 -18.22
C PRO A 118 5.45 -16.89 -16.85
N TRP A 119 6.07 -17.79 -16.09
CA TRP A 119 5.57 -18.18 -14.77
C TRP A 119 5.64 -17.04 -13.74
N TYR A 120 6.44 -15.98 -13.98
CA TYR A 120 6.57 -14.86 -13.06
C TYR A 120 5.22 -14.22 -12.74
N LEU A 121 4.34 -14.06 -13.74
CA LEU A 121 2.99 -13.53 -13.56
C LEU A 121 2.19 -14.40 -12.60
N THR A 122 2.23 -15.72 -12.80
CA THR A 122 1.46 -16.66 -11.97
C THR A 122 1.93 -16.63 -10.51
N VAL A 123 3.24 -16.62 -10.27
CA VAL A 123 3.82 -16.55 -8.92
C VAL A 123 3.52 -15.21 -8.28
N TYR A 124 3.72 -14.11 -9.00
CA TYR A 124 3.42 -12.76 -8.53
C TYR A 124 1.94 -12.62 -8.12
N TYR A 125 1.01 -13.07 -8.98
CA TYR A 125 -0.42 -13.01 -8.72
C TYR A 125 -0.82 -13.84 -7.51
N ARG A 126 -0.43 -15.13 -7.47
CA ARG A 126 -0.78 -16.03 -6.36
C ARG A 126 -0.17 -15.56 -5.05
N ALA A 127 1.09 -15.14 -5.06
CA ALA A 127 1.77 -14.69 -3.86
C ALA A 127 1.13 -13.41 -3.31
N ALA A 128 0.76 -12.44 -4.16
CA ALA A 128 0.07 -11.22 -3.70
C ALA A 128 -1.27 -11.55 -3.02
N PHE A 129 -2.08 -12.46 -3.58
CA PHE A 129 -3.33 -12.91 -2.94
C PHE A 129 -3.11 -13.69 -1.65
N VAL A 130 -2.10 -14.57 -1.60
CA VAL A 130 -1.79 -15.31 -0.37
C VAL A 130 -1.29 -14.37 0.72
N LEU A 131 -0.52 -13.34 0.37
CA LEU A 131 0.05 -12.39 1.31
C LEU A 131 -0.97 -11.41 1.90
N ILE A 132 -2.08 -11.13 1.19
CA ILE A 132 -3.12 -10.25 1.73
C ILE A 132 -4.03 -10.97 2.74
N ILE A 133 -4.15 -12.30 2.67
CA ILE A 133 -5.05 -13.06 3.57
C ILE A 133 -4.71 -12.83 5.05
N PRO A 134 -3.45 -12.97 5.51
CA PRO A 134 -3.10 -12.68 6.91
C PRO A 134 -3.41 -11.23 7.32
N VAL A 135 -3.21 -10.27 6.41
CA VAL A 135 -3.50 -8.85 6.65
C VAL A 135 -4.98 -8.63 6.92
N ILE A 136 -5.83 -9.21 6.08
CA ILE A 136 -7.29 -9.10 6.19
C ILE A 136 -7.77 -9.81 7.46
N ILE A 137 -7.26 -11.00 7.77
CA ILE A 137 -7.62 -11.73 9.00
C ILE A 137 -7.29 -10.87 10.23
N VAL A 138 -6.07 -10.35 10.32
CA VAL A 138 -5.66 -9.49 11.44
C VAL A 138 -6.49 -8.22 11.48
N TRP A 139 -6.78 -7.60 10.34
CA TRP A 139 -7.61 -6.39 10.29
C TRP A 139 -9.06 -6.65 10.72
N ILE A 140 -9.67 -7.77 10.32
CA ILE A 140 -11.03 -8.15 10.71
C ILE A 140 -11.11 -8.44 12.21
N ILE A 141 -10.13 -9.19 12.74
CA ILE A 141 -10.09 -9.59 14.16
C ILE A 141 -9.82 -8.38 15.06
N THR A 142 -8.79 -7.60 14.76
CA THR A 142 -8.35 -6.50 15.64
C THR A 142 -9.09 -5.19 15.39
N ARG A 143 -9.83 -5.09 14.28
CA ARG A 143 -10.41 -3.85 13.73
C ARG A 143 -9.38 -2.72 13.53
N ARG A 144 -8.09 -3.04 13.56
CA ARG A 144 -6.96 -2.13 13.32
C ARG A 144 -6.18 -2.62 12.12
N PHE A 145 -5.88 -1.73 11.19
CA PHE A 145 -5.12 -2.11 10.01
C PHE A 145 -3.63 -2.24 10.38
N PRO A 146 -3.01 -3.42 10.20
CA PRO A 146 -1.61 -3.59 10.54
C PRO A 146 -0.69 -2.78 9.61
N ILE A 147 0.34 -2.13 10.15
CA ILE A 147 1.29 -1.32 9.36
C ILE A 147 1.98 -2.16 8.28
N TRP A 148 2.39 -3.38 8.61
CA TRP A 148 3.00 -4.33 7.67
C TRP A 148 2.03 -4.76 6.57
N GLY A 149 0.72 -4.63 6.79
CA GLY A 149 -0.31 -4.88 5.80
C GLY A 149 -0.32 -3.88 4.64
N LEU A 150 0.35 -2.73 4.79
CA LEU A 150 0.50 -1.75 3.71
C LEU A 150 1.27 -2.34 2.51
N ILE A 151 2.25 -3.22 2.75
CA ILE A 151 3.04 -3.80 1.66
C ILE A 151 2.21 -4.77 0.81
N PRO A 152 1.51 -5.79 1.38
CA PRO A 152 0.61 -6.62 0.61
C PRO A 152 -0.54 -5.85 -0.03
N VAL A 153 -1.07 -4.79 0.61
CA VAL A 153 -2.08 -3.92 -0.02
C VAL A 153 -1.52 -3.18 -1.22
N GLY A 154 -0.29 -2.68 -1.14
CA GLY A 154 0.40 -2.10 -2.29
C GLY A 154 0.51 -3.12 -3.42
N LEU A 155 1.02 -4.32 -3.15
CA LEU A 155 1.11 -5.39 -4.15
C LEU A 155 -0.25 -5.73 -4.77
N LEU A 156 -1.30 -5.83 -3.96
CA LEU A 156 -2.66 -6.06 -4.44
C LEU A 156 -3.14 -4.90 -5.32
N PHE A 157 -2.87 -3.65 -4.94
CA PHE A 157 -3.25 -2.48 -5.73
C PHE A 157 -2.56 -2.50 -7.11
N ARG A 158 -1.26 -2.78 -7.16
CA ARG A 158 -0.53 -2.95 -8.44
C ARG A 158 -1.12 -4.09 -9.27
N LEU A 159 -1.40 -5.22 -8.64
CA LEU A 159 -2.02 -6.38 -9.27
C LEU A 159 -3.39 -6.06 -9.87
N VAL A 160 -4.25 -5.37 -9.12
CA VAL A 160 -5.57 -4.94 -9.58
C VAL A 160 -5.45 -3.94 -10.74
N LYS A 161 -4.47 -3.02 -10.69
CA LYS A 161 -4.19 -2.10 -11.79
C LYS A 161 -3.81 -2.88 -13.05
N GLU A 162 -2.91 -3.85 -12.93
CA GLU A 162 -2.36 -4.60 -14.06
C GLU A 162 -3.38 -5.57 -14.67
N ILE A 163 -4.12 -6.30 -13.83
CA ILE A 163 -5.26 -7.11 -14.27
C ILE A 163 -6.33 -6.22 -14.91
N GLY A 164 -6.63 -5.07 -14.30
CA GLY A 164 -7.58 -4.11 -14.83
C GLY A 164 -7.18 -3.63 -16.22
N TYR A 165 -5.91 -3.25 -16.39
CA TYR A 165 -5.36 -2.85 -17.69
C TYR A 165 -5.46 -3.97 -18.72
N GLN A 166 -4.94 -5.15 -18.42
CA GLN A 166 -4.98 -6.30 -19.33
C GLN A 166 -6.42 -6.68 -19.70
N PHE A 167 -7.32 -6.72 -18.72
CA PHE A 167 -8.72 -7.09 -18.97
C PHE A 167 -9.44 -6.05 -19.83
N VAL A 168 -9.14 -4.76 -19.67
CA VAL A 168 -9.71 -3.67 -20.48
C VAL A 168 -9.16 -3.67 -21.90
N VAL A 169 -7.86 -3.94 -22.07
CA VAL A 169 -7.20 -3.98 -23.37
C VAL A 169 -7.61 -5.23 -24.14
N LEU A 170 -7.60 -6.40 -23.50
CA LEU A 170 -7.88 -7.69 -24.16
C LEU A 170 -9.38 -7.92 -24.41
N HIS A 171 -10.26 -7.31 -23.61
CA HIS A 171 -11.71 -7.52 -23.70
C HIS A 171 -12.49 -6.20 -23.72
N PRO A 172 -12.34 -5.35 -24.75
CA PRO A 172 -13.03 -4.07 -24.85
C PRO A 172 -14.57 -4.21 -24.82
N GLY A 173 -15.09 -5.36 -25.25
CA GLY A 173 -16.53 -5.68 -25.22
C GLY A 173 -17.05 -6.22 -23.89
N ALA A 174 -16.21 -6.69 -22.96
CA ALA A 174 -16.67 -7.34 -21.73
C ALA A 174 -17.46 -6.40 -20.80
N PHE A 175 -17.25 -5.09 -20.92
CA PHE A 175 -17.92 -4.08 -20.12
C PHE A 175 -18.92 -3.24 -20.90
N SER A 176 -19.16 -3.53 -22.18
CA SER A 176 -20.04 -2.69 -23.00
C SER A 176 -21.50 -2.70 -22.54
N SER A 177 -21.90 -3.73 -21.79
CA SER A 177 -23.26 -3.91 -21.28
C SER A 177 -23.53 -3.20 -19.94
N ASN A 178 -22.50 -2.79 -19.20
CA ASN A 178 -22.66 -2.18 -17.88
C ASN A 178 -22.28 -0.68 -17.90
N PRO A 179 -23.26 0.24 -17.82
CA PRO A 179 -23.00 1.68 -17.93
C PRO A 179 -22.12 2.22 -16.80
N PHE A 180 -22.17 1.62 -15.60
CA PHE A 180 -21.33 2.03 -14.49
C PHE A 180 -19.85 1.68 -14.72
N LEU A 181 -19.58 0.48 -15.23
CA LEU A 181 -18.22 0.07 -15.59
C LEU A 181 -17.68 0.88 -16.77
N GLN A 182 -18.50 1.18 -17.79
CA GLN A 182 -18.10 2.10 -18.85
C GLN A 182 -17.76 3.49 -18.32
N ALA A 183 -18.54 4.02 -17.38
CA ALA A 183 -18.23 5.31 -16.75
C ALA A 183 -16.87 5.26 -16.02
N ILE A 184 -16.60 4.20 -15.25
CA ILE A 184 -15.30 4.02 -14.58
C ILE A 184 -14.16 3.93 -15.60
N LEU A 185 -14.34 3.19 -16.70
CA LEU A 185 -13.31 3.04 -17.73
C LEU A 185 -13.06 4.33 -18.50
N SER A 186 -14.10 5.08 -18.82
CA SER A 186 -13.98 6.40 -19.46
C SER A 186 -13.25 7.38 -18.55
N LEU A 187 -13.53 7.34 -17.23
CA LEU A 187 -12.81 8.13 -16.24
C LEU A 187 -11.35 7.69 -16.13
N ALA A 188 -11.09 6.39 -16.06
CA ALA A 188 -9.74 5.84 -16.00
C ALA A 188 -8.90 6.22 -17.24
N ARG A 189 -9.46 6.09 -18.45
CA ARG A 189 -8.81 6.55 -19.69
C ARG A 189 -8.58 8.05 -19.69
N THR A 190 -9.55 8.84 -19.24
CA THR A 190 -9.37 10.30 -19.13
C THR A 190 -8.24 10.65 -18.16
N VAL A 191 -8.12 9.94 -17.03
CA VAL A 191 -7.04 10.11 -16.05
C VAL A 191 -5.68 9.65 -16.60
N GLU A 192 -5.67 8.58 -17.40
CA GLU A 192 -4.47 8.03 -18.04
C GLU A 192 -3.94 8.95 -19.14
N CYS A 193 -4.83 9.46 -20.01
CA CYS A 193 -4.46 10.38 -21.08
C CYS A 193 -4.13 11.79 -20.58
N ASN A 194 -4.63 12.17 -19.39
CA ASN A 194 -4.41 13.51 -18.84
C ASN A 194 -3.86 13.45 -17.41
N LEU A 195 -2.53 13.36 -17.33
CA LEU A 195 -1.79 13.33 -16.07
C LEU A 195 -1.96 14.59 -15.21
N PHE A 196 -2.52 15.69 -15.71
CA PHE A 196 -2.87 16.83 -14.86
C PHE A 196 -3.96 16.51 -13.85
N ILE A 197 -4.94 15.69 -14.21
CA ILE A 197 -6.04 15.32 -13.31
C ILE A 197 -5.50 14.68 -12.02
N PRO A 198 -4.70 13.60 -12.08
CA PRO A 198 -4.11 13.02 -10.88
C PRO A 198 -3.11 13.97 -10.21
N SER A 199 -2.36 14.78 -10.97
CA SER A 199 -1.43 15.77 -10.41
C SER A 199 -2.14 16.81 -9.54
N ILE A 200 -3.25 17.39 -10.02
CA ILE A 200 -4.06 18.36 -9.27
C ILE A 200 -4.61 17.72 -8.00
N LEU A 201 -5.09 16.47 -8.10
CA LEU A 201 -5.57 15.73 -6.93
C LEU A 201 -4.44 15.52 -5.90
N PHE A 202 -3.26 15.09 -6.33
CA PHE A 202 -2.10 14.90 -5.45
C PHE A 202 -1.65 16.21 -4.80
N LEU A 203 -1.64 17.31 -5.56
CA LEU A 203 -1.34 18.64 -5.03
C LEU A 203 -2.37 19.06 -3.98
N ALA A 204 -3.67 18.90 -4.27
CA ALA A 204 -4.74 19.27 -3.34
C ALA A 204 -4.67 18.47 -2.04
N VAL A 205 -4.52 17.15 -2.12
CA VAL A 205 -4.38 16.27 -0.94
C VAL A 205 -3.11 16.62 -0.16
N SER A 206 -1.99 16.80 -0.84
CA SER A 206 -0.72 17.18 -0.20
C SER A 206 -0.82 18.55 0.48
N ALA A 207 -1.48 19.52 -0.14
CA ALA A 207 -1.68 20.85 0.45
C ALA A 207 -2.57 20.78 1.70
N ILE A 208 -3.64 19.99 1.68
CA ILE A 208 -4.49 19.74 2.86
C ILE A 208 -3.68 19.10 3.99
N LEU A 209 -2.89 18.06 3.68
CA LEU A 209 -2.02 17.38 4.65
C LEU A 209 -0.95 18.31 5.21
N ALA A 210 -0.29 19.09 4.36
CA ALA A 210 0.73 20.07 4.74
C ALA A 210 0.12 21.15 5.64
N PHE A 211 -1.04 21.70 5.26
CA PHE A 211 -1.77 22.68 6.05
C PHE A 211 -2.12 22.13 7.44
N TRP A 212 -2.66 20.92 7.50
CA TRP A 212 -3.01 20.28 8.77
C TRP A 212 -1.78 20.00 9.63
N TYR A 213 -0.68 19.54 9.01
CA TYR A 213 0.60 19.32 9.65
C TYR A 213 1.16 20.61 10.27
N PHE A 214 1.24 21.70 9.50
CA PHE A 214 1.77 22.98 9.98
C PHE A 214 0.87 23.66 11.00
N ARG A 215 -0.45 23.53 10.86
CA ARG A 215 -1.39 24.06 11.85
C ARG A 215 -1.23 23.36 13.21
N ARG A 216 -0.97 22.06 13.21
CA ARG A 216 -0.79 21.27 14.44
C ARG A 216 0.60 21.42 15.04
N ASN A 217 1.63 21.59 14.21
CA ASN A 217 3.02 21.76 14.64
C ASN A 217 3.48 23.21 14.39
N ARG A 218 3.05 24.12 15.27
CA ARG A 218 3.24 25.59 15.15
C ARG A 218 4.67 26.07 14.89
N SER A 219 5.71 25.26 15.06
CA SER A 219 7.09 25.70 14.89
C SER A 219 8.03 24.56 14.43
N ASN A 220 7.79 24.00 13.26
CA ASN A 220 8.83 23.20 12.61
C ASN A 220 9.43 23.97 11.43
N ARG A 221 10.38 24.87 11.72
CA ARG A 221 11.11 25.67 10.72
C ARG A 221 11.74 24.76 9.65
N THR A 222 12.26 23.60 10.07
CA THR A 222 12.85 22.58 9.21
C THR A 222 11.85 22.07 8.17
N GLY A 223 10.60 21.80 8.56
CA GLY A 223 9.56 21.34 7.64
C GLY A 223 9.21 22.37 6.56
N LYS A 224 9.21 23.67 6.90
CA LYS A 224 8.97 24.75 5.93
C LYS A 224 10.14 24.91 4.95
N ILE A 225 11.38 24.77 5.44
CA ILE A 225 12.59 24.82 4.60
C ILE A 225 12.59 23.68 3.59
N TRP A 226 12.34 22.44 4.02
CA TRP A 226 12.29 21.29 3.12
C TRP A 226 11.18 21.40 2.06
N LEU A 227 10.00 21.90 2.44
CA LEU A 227 8.94 22.18 1.47
C LEU A 227 9.37 23.24 0.44
N GLY A 228 10.05 24.31 0.89
CA GLY A 228 10.59 25.33 0.00
C GLY A 228 11.65 24.79 -0.97
N ILE A 229 12.60 23.98 -0.47
CA ILE A 229 13.62 23.31 -1.30
C ILE A 229 12.94 22.40 -2.33
N PHE A 230 11.95 21.62 -1.92
CA PHE A 230 11.22 20.74 -2.82
C PHE A 230 10.52 21.51 -3.95
N LEU A 231 9.80 22.60 -3.62
CA LEU A 231 9.13 23.46 -4.60
C LEU A 231 10.14 24.12 -5.57
N PHE A 232 11.31 24.50 -5.06
CA PHE A 232 12.38 25.05 -5.89
C PHE A 232 12.93 24.01 -6.88
N ILE A 233 13.20 22.77 -6.42
CA ILE A 233 13.66 21.67 -7.29
C ILE A 233 12.61 21.37 -8.36
N LEU A 234 11.33 21.33 -7.99
CA LEU A 234 10.23 21.12 -8.94
C LEU A 234 10.18 22.22 -10.01
N ALA A 235 10.26 23.48 -9.60
CA ALA A 235 10.30 24.61 -10.53
C ALA A 235 11.53 24.54 -11.47
N ALA A 236 12.69 24.17 -10.95
CA ALA A 236 13.91 23.99 -11.72
C ALA A 236 13.80 22.84 -12.73
N GLN A 237 13.19 21.71 -12.36
CA GLN A 237 12.95 20.59 -13.27
C GLN A 237 12.00 20.96 -14.42
N ILE A 238 10.91 21.67 -14.10
CA ILE A 238 9.99 22.18 -15.11
C ILE A 238 10.74 23.14 -16.04
N ALA A 239 11.45 24.13 -15.51
CA ALA A 239 12.22 25.08 -16.31
C ALA A 239 13.27 24.40 -17.20
N TYR A 240 13.99 23.40 -16.69
CA TYR A 240 14.94 22.60 -17.45
C TYR A 240 14.27 21.82 -18.59
N SER A 241 13.11 21.21 -18.33
CA SER A 241 12.34 20.49 -19.35
C SER A 241 11.84 21.43 -20.46
N PHE A 242 11.37 22.62 -20.11
CA PHE A 242 10.98 23.64 -21.08
C PHE A 242 12.19 24.12 -21.89
N TYR A 243 13.31 24.41 -21.23
CA TYR A 243 14.55 24.82 -21.90
C TYR A 243 15.03 23.76 -22.90
N SER A 244 15.07 22.49 -22.49
CA SER A 244 15.46 21.37 -23.37
C SER A 244 14.51 21.25 -24.56
N SER A 245 13.20 21.36 -24.34
CA SER A 245 12.22 21.28 -25.44
C SER A 245 12.37 22.45 -26.42
N ILE A 246 12.63 23.65 -25.91
CA ILE A 246 12.81 24.86 -26.74
C ILE A 246 14.13 24.81 -27.52
N SER A 247 15.21 24.30 -26.93
CA SER A 247 16.50 24.18 -27.60
C SER A 247 16.47 23.22 -28.80
N ASP A 248 15.51 22.28 -28.81
CA ASP A 248 15.38 21.28 -29.87
C ASP A 248 14.58 21.80 -31.09
N ILE A 249 13.77 22.86 -30.91
CA ILE A 249 12.92 23.45 -31.97
C ILE A 249 13.70 23.86 -33.23
N PRO A 250 14.85 24.57 -33.14
CA PRO A 250 15.58 25.00 -34.33
C PRO A 250 16.02 23.83 -35.22
N TYR A 251 16.37 22.69 -34.63
CA TYR A 251 16.79 21.50 -35.36
C TYR A 251 15.62 20.84 -36.08
N VAL A 252 14.45 20.75 -35.43
CA VAL A 252 13.21 20.23 -36.03
C VAL A 252 12.78 21.11 -37.21
N MET A 253 12.77 22.43 -37.03
CA MET A 253 12.40 23.38 -38.10
C MET A 253 13.41 23.35 -39.25
N MET A 254 14.70 23.18 -38.97
CA MET A 254 15.74 23.07 -39.99
C MET A 254 15.61 21.78 -40.80
N ALA A 255 15.32 20.65 -40.15
CA ALA A 255 15.09 19.37 -40.82
C ALA A 255 13.88 19.43 -41.76
N GLU A 256 12.76 20.01 -41.30
CA GLU A 256 11.56 20.22 -42.12
C GLU A 256 11.84 21.12 -43.33
N LYS A 257 12.52 22.25 -43.12
CA LYS A 257 12.82 23.20 -44.18
C LYS A 257 13.75 22.65 -45.26
N LEU A 258 14.69 21.79 -44.87
CA LEU A 258 15.67 21.20 -45.80
C LEU A 258 15.19 19.91 -46.46
N ASN A 259 14.00 19.42 -46.10
CA ASN A 259 13.43 18.16 -46.58
C ASN A 259 14.43 16.99 -46.49
N LEU A 260 15.28 17.01 -45.45
CA LEU A 260 16.35 16.04 -45.27
C LEU A 260 15.78 14.70 -44.81
N PRO A 261 16.21 13.58 -45.41
CA PRO A 261 15.88 12.24 -44.92
C PRO A 261 16.33 12.08 -43.45
N VAL A 262 15.44 11.59 -42.59
CA VAL A 262 15.67 11.43 -41.13
C VAL A 262 16.85 10.49 -40.85
N ASP A 263 17.10 9.55 -41.76
CA ASP A 263 18.21 8.60 -41.79
C ASP A 263 19.61 9.26 -41.82
N ILE A 264 19.74 10.49 -42.35
CA ILE A 264 21.02 11.22 -42.34
C ILE A 264 21.41 11.63 -40.92
N TRP A 265 20.43 11.99 -40.07
CA TRP A 265 20.68 12.35 -38.68
C TRP A 265 21.02 11.14 -37.81
N LEU A 266 20.38 9.98 -38.09
CA LEU A 266 20.71 8.70 -37.46
C LEU A 266 22.15 8.27 -37.75
N GLN A 267 22.65 8.47 -38.98
CA GLN A 267 24.03 8.13 -39.37
C GLN A 267 25.07 9.10 -38.81
N ALA A 268 24.70 10.35 -38.52
CA ALA A 268 25.63 11.37 -38.04
C ALA A 268 26.03 11.21 -36.56
N ASN A 269 25.52 10.19 -35.84
CA ASN A 269 25.65 10.06 -34.38
C ASN A 269 25.24 11.33 -33.60
N PHE A 270 24.51 12.23 -34.25
CA PHE A 270 24.08 13.50 -33.67
C PHE A 270 22.80 13.21 -32.89
N ILE A 271 23.00 12.66 -31.68
CA ILE A 271 22.02 12.54 -30.61
C ILE A 271 20.84 11.62 -30.96
N GLU A 272 20.87 10.38 -30.46
CA GLU A 272 19.78 9.38 -30.51
C GLU A 272 18.38 9.92 -30.12
N ARG A 273 18.29 11.10 -29.49
CA ARG A 273 17.03 11.73 -29.06
C ARG A 273 16.29 12.50 -30.17
N ILE A 274 16.98 12.95 -31.22
CA ILE A 274 16.38 13.84 -32.23
C ILE A 274 15.29 13.15 -33.07
N PRO A 275 15.45 11.89 -33.52
CA PRO A 275 14.42 11.21 -34.32
C PRO A 275 13.11 11.00 -33.56
N LEU A 276 13.20 10.58 -32.29
CA LEU A 276 12.06 10.39 -31.39
C LEU A 276 11.34 11.71 -31.08
N ALA A 277 12.08 12.78 -30.86
CA ALA A 277 11.51 14.10 -30.62
C ALA A 277 10.82 14.65 -31.88
N TYR A 278 11.41 14.47 -33.06
CA TYR A 278 10.87 14.95 -34.33
C TYR A 278 9.49 14.38 -34.63
N ASP A 279 9.34 13.05 -34.58
CA ASP A 279 8.04 12.40 -34.86
C ASP A 279 6.98 12.77 -33.82
N MET A 280 7.38 12.88 -32.55
CA MET A 280 6.50 13.33 -31.47
C MET A 280 6.01 14.77 -31.67
N TYR A 281 6.91 15.72 -31.96
CA TYR A 281 6.54 17.13 -32.17
C TYR A 281 5.71 17.35 -33.43
N ARG A 282 5.97 16.58 -34.49
CA ARG A 282 5.23 16.68 -35.75
C ARG A 282 3.78 16.22 -35.62
N GLN A 283 3.52 15.15 -34.85
CA GLN A 283 2.18 14.62 -34.69
C GLN A 283 1.34 15.40 -33.67
N ILE A 284 1.95 15.80 -32.56
CA ILE A 284 1.22 16.31 -31.39
C ILE A 284 1.29 17.84 -31.30
N GLY A 285 2.30 18.48 -31.90
CA GLY A 285 2.53 19.92 -31.80
C GLY A 285 3.35 20.30 -30.56
N ILE A 286 4.05 21.43 -30.65
CA ILE A 286 5.01 21.89 -29.63
C ILE A 286 4.32 22.16 -28.29
N TRP A 287 3.14 22.80 -28.31
CA TRP A 287 2.41 23.14 -27.09
C TRP A 287 1.96 21.89 -26.33
N ASP A 288 1.39 20.91 -27.02
CA ASP A 288 0.90 19.69 -26.40
C ASP A 288 2.05 18.82 -25.89
N ALA A 289 3.19 18.79 -26.58
CA ALA A 289 4.40 18.14 -26.09
C ALA A 289 4.96 18.79 -24.81
N LEU A 290 4.97 20.13 -24.73
CA LEU A 290 5.36 20.86 -23.51
C LEU A 290 4.40 20.57 -22.35
N VAL A 291 3.10 20.59 -22.62
CA VAL A 291 2.04 20.28 -21.65
C VAL A 291 2.18 18.85 -21.15
N MET A 292 2.42 17.88 -22.05
CA MET A 292 2.66 16.47 -21.71
C MET A 292 3.89 16.31 -20.82
N ASN A 293 5.04 16.91 -21.19
CA ASN A 293 6.26 16.86 -20.38
C ASN A 293 6.06 17.48 -18.99
N ALA A 294 5.43 18.65 -18.91
CA ALA A 294 5.12 19.30 -17.64
C ALA A 294 4.18 18.44 -16.78
N SER A 295 3.16 17.83 -17.39
CA SER A 295 2.21 16.95 -16.70
C SER A 295 2.89 15.73 -16.09
N TYR A 296 3.85 15.14 -16.82
CA TYR A 296 4.62 13.99 -16.36
C TYR A 296 5.54 14.33 -15.19
N ILE A 297 6.25 15.47 -15.26
CA ILE A 297 7.11 15.96 -14.18
C ILE A 297 6.28 16.27 -12.93
N LEU A 298 5.16 16.97 -13.09
CA LEU A 298 4.25 17.31 -12.00
C LEU A 298 3.68 16.04 -11.36
N TYR A 299 3.21 15.08 -12.16
CA TYR A 299 2.66 13.83 -11.66
C TYR A 299 3.64 13.09 -10.76
N ASN A 300 4.87 12.86 -11.24
CA ASN A 300 5.89 12.13 -10.50
C ASN A 300 6.31 12.87 -9.22
N SER A 301 6.54 14.17 -9.32
CA SER A 301 6.98 14.99 -8.19
C SER A 301 5.88 15.12 -7.13
N LEU A 302 4.64 15.36 -7.53
CA LEU A 302 3.52 15.51 -6.59
C LEU A 302 3.13 14.19 -5.95
N ALA A 303 3.25 13.07 -6.68
CA ALA A 303 3.12 11.73 -6.09
C ALA A 303 4.18 11.50 -5.00
N LEU A 304 5.44 11.86 -5.26
CA LEU A 304 6.52 11.78 -4.27
C LEU A 304 6.25 12.69 -3.06
N MET A 305 5.80 13.92 -3.29
CA MET A 305 5.48 14.86 -2.22
C MET A 305 4.34 14.34 -1.34
N LEU A 306 3.26 13.86 -1.96
CA LEU A 306 2.14 13.23 -1.25
C LEU A 306 2.64 12.09 -0.37
N LEU A 307 3.51 11.25 -0.92
CA LEU A 307 4.12 10.13 -0.23
C LEU A 307 4.98 10.55 0.97
N ILE A 308 5.78 11.61 0.83
CA ILE A 308 6.56 12.19 1.93
C ILE A 308 5.64 12.71 3.04
N PHE A 309 4.56 13.41 2.70
CA PHE A 309 3.59 13.89 3.70
C PHE A 309 2.86 12.76 4.40
N LEU A 310 2.43 11.75 3.65
CA LEU A 310 1.84 10.53 4.19
C LEU A 310 2.82 9.86 5.14
N GLY A 311 4.07 9.63 4.70
CA GLY A 311 5.14 9.07 5.51
C GLY A 311 5.41 9.87 6.78
N THR A 312 5.43 11.20 6.71
CA THR A 312 5.62 12.08 7.88
C THR A 312 4.46 11.96 8.86
N PHE A 313 3.22 11.83 8.37
CA PHE A 313 2.05 11.64 9.20
C PHE A 313 2.06 10.28 9.90
N PHE A 314 2.43 9.24 9.16
CA PHE A 314 2.52 7.87 9.66
C PHE A 314 3.68 7.70 10.64
N THR A 315 4.86 8.27 10.38
CA THR A 315 6.03 8.14 11.29
C THR A 315 5.77 8.72 12.67
N ARG A 316 4.96 9.78 12.76
CA ARG A 316 4.55 10.32 14.07
C ARG A 316 3.71 9.33 14.88
N ARG A 317 2.91 8.48 14.21
CA ARG A 317 2.01 7.53 14.86
C ARG A 317 2.64 6.14 15.03
N HIS A 318 3.56 5.76 14.15
CA HIS A 318 4.02 4.38 13.99
C HIS A 318 5.55 4.23 13.92
N GLY A 319 6.31 5.31 14.06
CA GLY A 319 7.78 5.31 14.04
C GLY A 319 8.40 5.45 12.64
N PHE A 320 9.69 5.80 12.61
CA PHE A 320 10.46 6.18 11.42
C PHE A 320 10.41 5.16 10.27
N PHE A 321 10.35 3.87 10.58
CA PHE A 321 10.38 2.80 9.58
C PHE A 321 9.19 2.80 8.60
N THR A 322 8.09 3.49 8.93
CA THR A 322 6.92 3.56 8.07
C THR A 322 7.18 4.33 6.77
N ILE A 323 8.18 5.22 6.74
CA ILE A 323 8.60 5.90 5.50
C ILE A 323 9.18 4.90 4.48
N PHE A 324 9.94 3.90 4.93
CA PHE A 324 10.56 2.93 4.02
C PHE A 324 9.54 2.02 3.34
N ILE A 325 8.37 1.80 3.95
CA ILE A 325 7.27 1.04 3.34
C ILE A 325 6.72 1.77 2.12
N LEU A 326 6.52 3.08 2.26
CA LEU A 326 6.05 3.93 1.18
C LEU A 326 7.10 4.08 0.08
N VAL A 327 8.35 4.35 0.46
CA VAL A 327 9.47 4.48 -0.49
C VAL A 327 9.73 3.16 -1.22
N GLY A 328 9.74 2.03 -0.51
CA GLY A 328 10.00 0.70 -1.08
C GLY A 328 8.93 0.24 -2.08
N TYR A 329 7.70 0.78 -2.01
CA TYR A 329 6.65 0.49 -2.96
C TYR A 329 6.71 1.40 -4.21
N PHE A 330 6.94 2.70 -4.02
CA PHE A 330 6.92 3.66 -5.13
C PHE A 330 8.23 3.74 -5.89
N LEU A 331 9.37 3.54 -5.24
CA LEU A 331 10.68 3.66 -5.88
C LEU A 331 10.88 2.61 -6.99
N PRO A 332 10.48 1.33 -6.83
CA PRO A 332 10.46 0.38 -7.95
C PRO A 332 9.45 0.77 -9.04
N ALA A 333 8.28 1.30 -8.69
CA ALA A 333 7.28 1.71 -9.68
C ALA A 333 7.74 2.94 -10.51
N MET A 334 8.52 3.84 -9.91
CA MET A 334 9.12 4.98 -10.61
C MET A 334 10.38 4.58 -11.41
N LEU A 335 11.21 3.67 -10.89
CA LEU A 335 12.47 3.28 -11.53
C LEU A 335 12.30 2.37 -12.74
N VAL A 336 11.30 1.49 -12.73
CA VAL A 336 11.14 0.49 -13.81
C VAL A 336 10.56 1.12 -15.08
N GLY A 337 9.91 2.29 -14.98
CA GLY A 337 9.19 2.88 -16.12
C GLY A 337 8.09 1.96 -16.66
N LEU A 338 7.25 2.46 -17.57
CA LEU A 338 6.44 1.55 -18.39
C LEU A 338 7.38 0.86 -19.38
N PRO A 339 7.27 -0.47 -19.61
CA PRO A 339 8.06 -1.13 -20.63
C PRO A 339 7.82 -0.45 -21.98
N PRO A 340 8.87 -0.11 -22.75
CA PRO A 340 8.77 0.67 -23.98
C PRO A 340 7.90 -0.02 -25.06
N GLU A 341 7.67 -1.32 -24.95
CA GLU A 341 6.83 -2.09 -25.87
C GLU A 341 5.35 -1.70 -25.81
N ALA A 342 4.85 -1.13 -24.70
CA ALA A 342 3.47 -0.66 -24.60
C ALA A 342 3.19 0.68 -25.34
N GLN A 343 4.22 1.30 -25.92
CA GLN A 343 4.10 2.57 -26.66
C GLN A 343 4.09 2.41 -28.19
N ASN A 344 4.35 1.21 -28.71
CA ASN A 344 4.53 0.98 -30.15
C ASN A 344 3.40 0.17 -30.81
N ASP A 345 2.38 -0.27 -30.08
CA ASP A 345 1.17 -0.83 -30.67
C ASP A 345 0.13 0.29 -30.88
N PRO A 346 -0.27 0.59 -32.14
CA PRO A 346 -1.19 1.68 -32.48
C PRO A 346 -2.64 1.47 -32.03
#